data_AF-A0A9P8MTK1-F1
#
_entry.id   AF-A0A9P8MTK1-F1
#
_cell.length_a   1.000
_cell.length_b   1.000
_cell.length_c   1.000
_cell.angle_alpha   90.00
_cell.angle_beta   90.00
_cell.angle_gamma   90.00
#
_symmetry.space_group_name_H-M   'P 1'
#
loop_
_entity.id
_entity.type
_entity.pdbx_description
1 polymer ?
#
loop_
_entity_poly.entity_id
_entity_poly.type
_entity_poly.pdbx_seq_one_letter_code
_entity_poly.pdbx_strand_id
1 'polypeptide(L)'
;MRSVNHTSYLPVASRPISLSIETKRTGKDSDEATLQIGTWHLTQWRMLRSLLTRAGGADHAQAALGELGVLPAMIVQGHKWSFAATTLEGSKTIFWSMMYVGPTDSLAGIYAIATTLGYLKRWSADTFWTWY
;
A
#
# COMPACT_ATOMS: atom_id res chain seq x y z
N MET A 1 -6.55 -14.08 18.44
CA MET A 1 -6.42 -12.61 18.37
C MET A 1 -6.64 -12.16 16.93
N ARG A 2 -7.39 -11.09 16.68
CA ARG A 2 -7.65 -10.57 15.33
C ARG A 2 -6.73 -9.37 15.07
N SER A 3 -5.99 -9.40 13.96
CA SER A 3 -5.18 -8.29 13.47
C SER A 3 -5.87 -7.68 12.25
N VAL A 4 -5.78 -6.36 12.10
CA VAL A 4 -6.20 -5.64 10.89
C VAL A 4 -5.15 -5.75 9.77
N ASN A 5 -3.99 -6.33 10.07
CA ASN A 5 -2.88 -6.49 9.13
C ASN A 5 -2.59 -7.96 8.83
N HIS A 6 -1.78 -8.19 7.79
CA HIS A 6 -1.23 -9.51 7.42
C HIS A 6 -0.09 -9.98 8.35
N THR A 7 -0.13 -9.57 9.62
CA THR A 7 0.84 -9.93 10.66
C THR A 7 0.13 -10.08 12.00
N SER A 8 0.59 -11.02 12.83
CA SER A 8 0.12 -11.22 14.20
C SER A 8 0.86 -10.34 15.23
N TYR A 9 1.73 -9.44 14.79
CA TYR A 9 2.50 -8.56 15.68
C TYR A 9 1.58 -7.59 16.44
N LEU A 10 1.45 -7.82 17.76
CA LEU A 10 0.48 -7.15 18.63
C LEU A 10 0.54 -5.61 18.59
N PRO A 11 1.73 -4.97 18.60
CA PRO A 11 1.83 -3.51 18.63
C PRO A 11 1.21 -2.79 17.42
N VAL A 12 0.96 -3.52 16.33
CA VAL A 12 0.30 -2.99 15.12
C VAL A 12 -1.01 -3.73 14.79
N ALA A 13 -1.52 -4.58 15.69
CA ALA A 13 -2.70 -5.40 15.39
C ALA A 13 -3.98 -4.60 15.14
N SER A 14 -4.07 -3.37 15.64
CA SER A 14 -5.18 -2.43 15.40
C SER A 14 -4.76 -1.20 14.59
N ARG A 15 -3.59 -1.25 13.96
CA ARG A 15 -2.99 -0.12 13.24
C ARG A 15 -2.75 -0.50 11.79
N PRO A 16 -3.67 -0.21 10.86
CA PRO A 16 -3.54 -0.66 9.47
C PRO A 16 -2.26 -0.13 8.82
N ILE A 17 -1.64 -0.97 7.99
CA ILE A 17 -0.45 -0.61 7.23
C ILE A 17 -0.80 0.46 6.19
N SER A 18 -0.20 1.64 6.28
CA SER A 18 -0.42 2.73 5.32
C SER A 18 0.42 2.59 4.04
N LEU A 19 1.55 1.87 4.11
CA LEU A 19 2.46 1.63 2.98
C LEU A 19 2.98 0.19 3.03
N SER A 20 2.74 -0.57 1.97
CA SER A 20 3.33 -1.90 1.79
C SER A 20 4.70 -1.78 1.12
N ILE A 21 5.68 -2.59 1.52
CA ILE A 21 6.97 -2.69 0.83
C ILE A 21 7.27 -4.15 0.59
N GLU A 22 7.43 -4.55 -0.66
CA GLU A 22 7.84 -5.89 -1.06
C GLU A 22 9.25 -5.88 -1.63
N THR A 23 10.08 -6.83 -1.19
CA THR A 23 11.49 -6.93 -1.59
C THR A 23 11.77 -8.28 -2.25
N LYS A 24 12.36 -8.27 -3.45
CA LYS A 24 12.79 -9.48 -4.17
C LYS A 24 14.28 -9.43 -4.49
N ARG A 25 14.89 -10.63 -4.56
CA ARG A 25 16.25 -10.80 -5.07
C ARG A 25 16.31 -10.46 -6.58
N THR A 26 17.46 -10.02 -7.05
CA THR A 26 17.71 -9.77 -8.48
C THR A 26 17.39 -11.01 -9.32
N GLY A 27 16.70 -10.82 -10.45
CA GLY A 27 16.34 -11.90 -11.37
C GLY A 27 15.10 -12.71 -11.00
N LYS A 28 14.42 -12.40 -9.89
CA LYS A 28 13.07 -12.89 -9.63
C LYS A 28 12.03 -12.08 -10.41
N ASP A 29 10.98 -12.78 -10.83
CA ASP A 29 9.91 -12.24 -11.65
C ASP A 29 9.15 -11.11 -10.95
N SER A 30 8.95 -10.00 -11.66
CA SER A 30 8.12 -8.88 -11.22
C SER A 30 6.68 -9.30 -10.95
N ASP A 31 6.23 -10.36 -11.62
CA ASP A 31 4.87 -10.86 -11.51
C ASP A 31 4.59 -11.44 -10.11
N GLU A 32 5.59 -12.04 -9.44
CA GLU A 32 5.45 -12.55 -8.06
C GLU A 32 5.25 -11.39 -7.06
N ALA A 33 5.98 -10.28 -7.23
CA ALA A 33 5.84 -9.11 -6.36
C ALA A 33 4.49 -8.40 -6.57
N THR A 34 4.07 -8.27 -7.82
CA THR A 34 2.74 -7.77 -8.21
C THR A 34 1.63 -8.59 -7.56
N LEU A 35 1.70 -9.92 -7.64
CA LEU A 35 0.70 -10.81 -7.06
C LEU A 35 0.61 -10.67 -5.54
N GLN A 36 1.76 -10.54 -4.86
CA GLN A 36 1.79 -10.38 -3.40
C GLN A 36 1.21 -9.04 -2.95
N ILE A 37 1.65 -7.92 -3.52
CA ILE A 37 1.06 -6.61 -3.19
C ILE A 37 -0.43 -6.60 -3.51
N GLY A 38 -0.84 -7.11 -4.68
CA GLY A 38 -2.24 -7.20 -5.06
C GLY A 38 -3.07 -8.00 -4.06
N THR A 39 -2.55 -9.13 -3.58
CA THR A 39 -3.21 -9.95 -2.55
C THR A 39 -3.34 -9.19 -1.22
N TRP A 40 -2.26 -8.54 -0.77
CA TRP A 40 -2.26 -7.77 0.49
C TRP A 40 -3.20 -6.57 0.45
N HIS A 41 -3.22 -5.83 -0.66
CA HIS A 41 -4.10 -4.69 -0.82
C HIS A 41 -5.55 -5.10 -1.02
N LEU A 42 -5.85 -6.15 -1.78
CA LEU A 42 -7.22 -6.66 -1.94
C LEU A 42 -7.83 -7.04 -0.58
N THR A 43 -7.05 -7.76 0.22
CA THR A 43 -7.47 -8.19 1.57
C THR A 43 -7.59 -7.01 2.53
N GLN A 44 -6.69 -6.02 2.44
CA GLN A 44 -6.79 -4.77 3.21
C GLN A 44 -8.03 -3.95 2.82
N TRP A 45 -8.32 -3.77 1.53
CA TRP A 45 -9.54 -3.10 1.06
C TRP A 45 -10.81 -3.77 1.59
N ARG A 46 -10.87 -5.11 1.56
CA ARG A 46 -12.00 -5.88 2.12
C ARG A 46 -12.14 -5.69 3.62
N MET A 47 -11.02 -5.66 4.35
CA MET A 47 -11.00 -5.45 5.78
C MET A 47 -11.49 -4.03 6.14
N LEU A 48 -10.94 -2.99 5.50
CA LEU A 48 -11.37 -1.61 5.70
C LEU A 48 -12.86 -1.44 5.38
N ARG A 49 -13.32 -2.00 4.25
CA ARG A 49 -14.75 -1.99 3.90
C ARG A 49 -15.60 -2.62 4.99
N SER A 50 -15.21 -3.78 5.51
CA SER A 50 -15.94 -4.46 6.59
C SER A 50 -15.99 -3.62 7.88
N LEU A 51 -14.89 -2.97 8.25
CA LEU A 51 -14.86 -2.09 9.43
C LEU A 51 -15.78 -0.88 9.25
N LEU A 52 -15.68 -0.19 8.12
CA LEU A 52 -16.49 0.99 7.83
C LEU A 52 -17.98 0.64 7.69
N THR A 53 -18.32 -0.50 7.07
CA THR A 53 -19.71 -0.97 7.00
C THR A 53 -20.27 -1.22 8.39
N ARG A 54 -19.47 -1.78 9.31
CA ARG A 54 -19.90 -1.98 10.71
C ARG A 54 -20.04 -0.66 11.47
N ALA A 55 -19.28 0.36 11.11
CA ALA A 55 -19.31 1.66 11.78
C ALA A 55 -20.47 2.55 11.32
N GLY A 56 -20.84 2.50 10.03
CA GLY A 56 -21.82 3.43 9.46
C GLY A 56 -22.63 2.93 8.26
N GLY A 57 -22.59 1.63 7.95
CA GLY A 57 -23.32 1.05 6.82
C GLY A 57 -22.56 1.10 5.49
N ALA A 58 -23.18 0.54 4.44
CA ALA A 58 -22.54 0.36 3.14
C ALA A 58 -22.20 1.68 2.43
N ASP A 59 -23.09 2.67 2.50
CA ASP A 59 -22.90 3.98 1.85
C ASP A 59 -21.76 4.76 2.50
N HIS A 60 -21.67 4.74 3.83
CA HIS A 60 -20.54 5.31 4.58
C HIS A 60 -19.23 4.65 4.17
N ALA A 61 -19.20 3.31 4.09
CA ALA A 61 -18.01 2.59 3.66
C ALA A 61 -17.60 2.95 2.23
N GLN A 62 -18.56 3.09 1.31
CA GLN A 62 -18.26 3.46 -0.06
C GLN A 62 -17.70 4.88 -0.16
N ALA A 63 -18.28 5.84 0.57
CA ALA A 63 -17.81 7.22 0.60
C ALA A 63 -16.40 7.33 1.21
N ALA A 64 -16.19 6.74 2.40
CA ALA A 64 -14.91 6.80 3.08
C ALA A 64 -13.78 6.11 2.29
N LEU A 65 -14.04 4.95 1.66
CA LEU A 65 -13.03 4.30 0.81
C LEU A 65 -12.75 5.10 -0.47
N GLY A 66 -13.76 5.78 -1.01
CA GLY A 66 -13.58 6.71 -2.14
C GLY A 66 -12.71 7.91 -1.76
N GLU A 67 -12.88 8.44 -0.55
CA GLU A 67 -12.06 9.53 0.00
C GLU A 67 -10.59 9.11 0.19
N LEU A 68 -10.35 7.91 0.71
CA LEU A 68 -8.98 7.38 0.84
C LEU A 68 -8.30 7.27 -0.54
N GLY A 69 -9.04 6.79 -1.54
CA GLY A 69 -8.65 6.76 -2.95
C GLY A 69 -7.59 5.72 -3.33
N VAL A 70 -6.56 5.51 -2.51
CA VAL A 70 -5.39 4.70 -2.86
C VAL A 70 -4.77 3.98 -1.66
N LEU A 71 -4.27 2.77 -1.89
CA LEU A 71 -3.29 2.10 -1.02
C LEU A 71 -1.94 2.04 -1.76
N PRO A 72 -0.89 2.72 -1.28
CA PRO A 72 0.42 2.72 -1.91
C PRO A 72 1.25 1.48 -1.55
N ALA A 73 2.21 1.18 -2.41
CA ALA A 73 3.25 0.19 -2.19
C ALA A 73 4.58 0.58 -2.84
N MET A 74 5.67 0.01 -2.33
CA MET A 74 6.98 0.03 -2.98
C MET A 74 7.40 -1.40 -3.32
N ILE A 75 7.96 -1.58 -4.50
CA ILE A 75 8.55 -2.83 -4.96
C ILE A 75 10.06 -2.60 -5.12
N VAL A 76 10.86 -3.40 -4.44
CA VAL A 76 12.32 -3.35 -4.48
C VAL A 76 12.86 -4.64 -5.09
N GLN A 77 13.58 -4.53 -6.20
CA GLN A 77 14.19 -5.66 -6.90
C GLN A 77 15.68 -5.40 -7.07
N GLY A 78 16.49 -6.03 -6.20
CA GLY A 78 17.92 -5.71 -6.12
C GLY A 78 18.11 -4.21 -5.82
N HIS A 79 18.75 -3.49 -6.76
CA HIS A 79 19.01 -2.06 -6.63
C HIS A 79 17.86 -1.18 -7.13
N LYS A 80 16.86 -1.73 -7.84
CA LYS A 80 15.79 -0.98 -8.49
C LYS A 80 14.59 -0.82 -7.57
N TRP A 81 14.09 0.40 -7.46
CA TRP A 81 12.92 0.75 -6.67
C TRP A 81 11.82 1.28 -7.59
N SER A 82 10.61 0.75 -7.43
CA SER A 82 9.43 1.14 -8.17
C SER A 82 8.26 1.38 -7.21
N PHE A 83 7.44 2.37 -7.54
CA PHE A 83 6.16 2.60 -6.90
C PHE A 83 5.09 1.66 -7.49
N ALA A 84 4.17 1.25 -6.63
CA ALA A 84 2.96 0.54 -6.99
C ALA A 84 1.81 1.06 -6.13
N ALA A 85 0.58 0.81 -6.55
CA ALA A 85 -0.61 1.22 -5.81
C ALA A 85 -1.80 0.36 -6.19
N THR A 86 -2.81 0.35 -5.33
CA THR A 86 -4.16 -0.07 -5.72
C THR A 86 -5.17 1.04 -5.49
N THR A 87 -6.17 1.10 -6.36
CA THR A 87 -7.34 1.97 -6.24
C THR A 87 -8.61 1.12 -6.33
N LEU A 88 -9.77 1.74 -6.07
CA LEU A 88 -11.07 1.11 -6.22
C LEU A 88 -11.87 1.78 -7.35
N GLU A 89 -12.40 0.96 -8.25
CA GLU A 89 -13.44 1.33 -9.20
C GLU A 89 -14.73 0.59 -8.80
N GLY A 90 -15.56 1.25 -7.99
CA GLY A 90 -16.70 0.61 -7.33
C GLY A 90 -16.25 -0.46 -6.34
N SER A 91 -16.49 -1.73 -6.66
CA SER A 91 -16.06 -2.89 -5.86
C SER A 91 -14.78 -3.56 -6.40
N LYS A 92 -14.30 -3.14 -7.57
CA LYS A 92 -13.14 -3.73 -8.23
C LYS A 92 -11.86 -3.04 -7.77
N THR A 93 -10.87 -3.83 -7.34
CA THR A 93 -9.52 -3.34 -7.07
C THR A 93 -8.73 -3.25 -8.37
N ILE A 94 -8.19 -2.07 -8.67
CA ILE A 94 -7.30 -1.82 -9.81
C ILE A 94 -5.87 -1.74 -9.30
N PHE A 95 -4.95 -2.44 -9.95
CA PHE A 95 -3.54 -2.50 -9.57
C PHE A 95 -2.68 -1.71 -10.55
N TRP A 96 -1.85 -0.83 -10.02
CA TRP A 96 -0.91 0.01 -10.74
C TRP A 96 0.49 -0.37 -10.29
N SER A 97 1.39 -0.77 -11.19
CA SER A 97 2.70 -1.26 -10.79
C SER A 97 3.83 -0.84 -11.69
N MET A 98 5.04 -1.07 -11.18
CA MET A 98 6.29 -0.91 -11.91
C MET A 98 6.51 0.54 -12.38
N MET A 99 5.95 1.51 -11.66
CA MET A 99 6.24 2.93 -11.85
C MET A 99 7.64 3.19 -11.30
N TYR A 100 8.64 3.13 -12.17
CA TYR A 100 10.04 3.23 -11.77
C TYR A 100 10.35 4.55 -11.06
N VAL A 101 11.00 4.44 -9.90
CA VAL A 101 11.40 5.60 -9.08
C VAL A 101 12.88 5.89 -9.24
N GLY A 102 13.72 4.86 -9.14
CA GLY A 102 15.16 5.01 -9.29
C GLY A 102 15.95 3.83 -8.76
N PRO A 103 17.27 3.79 -9.00
CA PRO A 103 18.12 2.76 -8.47
C PRO A 103 18.97 3.26 -7.27
N THR A 104 19.52 2.33 -6.51
CA THR A 104 20.43 2.63 -5.38
C THR A 104 21.91 2.69 -5.79
N ASP A 105 22.23 2.44 -7.06
CA ASP A 105 23.59 2.48 -7.63
C ASP A 105 23.95 3.84 -8.24
N SER A 106 23.08 4.85 -8.10
CA SER A 106 23.35 6.22 -8.53
C SER A 106 22.89 7.23 -7.49
N LEU A 107 23.64 8.32 -7.33
CA LEU A 107 23.30 9.38 -6.37
C LEU A 107 21.92 10.00 -6.67
N ALA A 108 21.62 10.27 -7.95
CA ALA A 108 20.33 10.78 -8.37
C ALA A 108 19.19 9.81 -8.03
N GLY A 109 19.40 8.51 -8.24
CA GLY A 109 18.45 7.47 -7.88
C GLY A 109 18.17 7.38 -6.38
N ILE A 110 19.22 7.47 -5.55
CA ILE A 110 19.10 7.51 -4.09
C ILE A 110 18.25 8.71 -3.66
N TYR A 111 18.48 9.90 -4.22
CA TYR A 111 17.67 11.09 -3.92
C TYR A 111 16.21 10.94 -4.37
N ALA A 112 15.97 10.33 -5.54
CA ALA A 112 14.61 10.03 -5.99
C ALA A 112 13.89 9.10 -5.00
N ILE A 113 14.51 7.99 -4.60
CA ILE A 113 13.97 7.04 -3.62
C ILE A 113 13.69 7.74 -2.29
N ALA A 114 14.66 8.47 -1.74
CA ALA A 114 14.51 9.17 -0.47
C ALA A 114 13.38 10.20 -0.50
N THR A 115 13.24 10.94 -1.61
CA THR A 115 12.17 11.92 -1.81
C THR A 115 10.81 11.24 -1.89
N THR A 116 10.69 10.13 -2.63
CA THR A 116 9.46 9.35 -2.72
C THR A 116 9.05 8.78 -1.36
N LEU A 117 9.98 8.18 -0.62
CA LEU A 117 9.70 7.67 0.73
C LEU A 117 9.32 8.80 1.70
N GLY A 118 9.98 9.97 1.60
CA GLY A 118 9.61 11.15 2.37
C GLY A 118 8.21 11.66 2.06
N TYR A 119 7.80 11.62 0.79
CA TYR A 119 6.44 11.92 0.37
C TYR A 119 5.44 10.91 0.94
N LEU A 120 5.69 9.60 0.81
CA LEU A 120 4.80 8.56 1.30
C LEU A 120 4.68 8.54 2.83
N LYS A 121 5.75 8.92 3.54
CA LYS A 121 5.72 9.13 4.98
C LYS A 121 4.76 10.26 5.36
N ARG A 122 4.85 11.41 4.68
CA ARG A 122 3.92 12.55 4.90
C ARG A 122 2.50 12.17 4.54
N TRP A 123 2.27 11.57 3.37
CA TRP A 123 0.95 11.08 2.98
C TRP A 123 0.37 10.10 4.01
N SER A 124 1.19 9.20 4.56
CA SER A 124 0.74 8.29 5.62
C SER A 124 0.26 9.07 6.84
N ALA A 125 1.04 10.05 7.31
CA ALA A 125 0.72 10.82 8.51
C ALA A 125 -0.47 11.77 8.31
N ASP A 126 -0.46 12.51 7.19
CA ASP A 126 -1.34 13.66 6.98
C ASP A 126 -2.65 13.25 6.27
N THR A 127 -2.65 12.14 5.53
CA THR A 127 -3.81 11.65 4.77
C THR A 127 -4.33 10.33 5.34
N PHE A 128 -3.55 9.26 5.30
CA PHE A 128 -4.04 7.93 5.68
C PHE A 128 -4.45 7.84 7.15
N TRP A 129 -3.60 8.31 8.06
CA TRP A 129 -3.87 8.25 9.51
C TRP A 129 -4.86 9.31 10.00
N THR A 130 -5.01 10.42 9.28
CA THR A 130 -6.09 11.38 9.55
C THR A 130 -7.45 10.82 9.12
N TRP A 131 -7.45 10.01 8.06
CA TRP A 131 -8.65 9.36 7.52
C TRP A 131 -9.12 8.14 8.35
N TYR A 132 -8.20 7.34 8.89
CA TYR A 132 -8.50 6.10 9.64
C TYR A 132 -8.87 6.36 11.11
#